data_AF-A0A3P8VPQ9-F1
#
_entry.id   AF-A0A3P8VPQ9-F1
#
_cell.length_a   1.000
_cell.length_b   1.000
_cell.length_c   1.000
_cell.angle_alpha   90.00
_cell.angle_beta   90.00
_cell.angle_gamma   90.00
#
_symmetry.space_group_name_H-M   'P 1'
#
loop_
_entity.id
_entity.type
_entity.pdbx_description
1 polymer ?
#
loop_
_entity_poly.entity_id
_entity_poly.type
_entity_poly.pdbx_seq_one_letter_code
_entity_poly.pdbx_strand_id
1 'polypeptide(L)'
;TVVFGLAFVKMFFWPRILIHNDNRLGWILRGAVYEPYLIIFGDFPKYIDKTDFDINSCTINGSDPLKPKCPVLNESQTPAFPEWLTIIMLCVYLLFANILLLNLLIAIFNFTFQEVQDNTDRIWKFQRYELIKEYHSRPAAPPPFILLSHLYLFIRNIVLCRPPVRYREFKNELSQGEEQELLSWESVMKDKYLMSTKQEQSQSMERRIVDTAQK
;
A
#
# COMPACT_ATOMS: atom_id res chain seq x y z
N THR A 1 -28.09 0.56 -11.02
CA THR A 1 -26.65 0.86 -10.91
C THR A 1 -26.14 1.82 -11.98
N VAL A 2 -26.39 1.60 -13.28
CA VAL A 2 -25.91 2.50 -14.37
C VAL A 2 -26.47 3.92 -14.30
N VAL A 3 -27.78 4.08 -14.02
CA VAL A 3 -28.41 5.40 -13.85
C VAL A 3 -27.83 6.16 -12.66
N PHE A 4 -27.54 5.44 -11.57
CA PHE A 4 -26.94 5.99 -10.36
C PHE A 4 -25.48 6.41 -10.61
N GLY A 5 -24.71 5.59 -11.35
CA GLY A 5 -23.36 5.92 -11.78
C GLY A 5 -23.30 7.12 -12.72
N LEU A 6 -24.21 7.22 -13.70
CA LEU A 6 -24.30 8.38 -14.60
C LEU A 6 -24.72 9.66 -13.86
N ALA A 7 -25.63 9.56 -12.89
CA ALA A 7 -26.01 10.68 -12.03
C ALA A 7 -24.84 11.11 -11.13
N PHE A 8 -24.10 10.16 -10.58
CA PHE A 8 -22.91 10.41 -9.76
C PHE A 8 -21.79 11.07 -10.55
N VAL A 9 -21.53 10.61 -11.78
CA VAL A 9 -20.56 11.24 -12.70
C VAL A 9 -21.01 12.66 -13.04
N LYS A 10 -22.29 12.89 -13.37
CA LYS A 10 -22.82 14.24 -13.60
C LYS A 10 -22.72 15.14 -12.37
N MET A 11 -22.90 14.59 -11.17
CA MET A 11 -22.77 15.31 -9.90
C MET A 11 -21.31 15.72 -9.63
N PHE A 12 -20.33 14.90 -10.01
CA PHE A 12 -18.91 15.24 -9.95
C PHE A 12 -18.55 16.47 -10.79
N PHE A 13 -19.24 16.69 -11.92
CA PHE A 13 -19.05 17.86 -12.78
C PHE A 13 -20.00 19.03 -12.46
N TRP A 14 -20.89 18.89 -11.46
CA TRP A 14 -21.86 19.92 -11.09
C TRP A 14 -21.24 21.29 -10.77
N PRO A 15 -20.08 21.40 -10.07
CA PRO A 15 -19.45 22.70 -9.82
C PRO A 15 -19.12 23.48 -11.10
N ARG A 16 -18.89 22.79 -12.21
CA ARG A 16 -18.66 23.42 -13.52
C ARG A 16 -19.95 23.90 -14.19
N ILE A 17 -21.09 23.27 -13.93
CA ILE A 17 -22.39 23.72 -14.47
C ILE A 17 -22.71 25.13 -13.97
N LEU A 18 -22.23 25.50 -12.79
CA LEU A 18 -22.39 26.83 -12.19
C LEU A 18 -21.55 27.92 -12.87
N ILE A 19 -20.47 27.56 -13.58
CA ILE A 19 -19.53 28.49 -14.23
C ILE A 19 -19.61 28.24 -15.74
N HIS A 20 -20.53 28.93 -16.41
CA HIS A 20 -20.73 28.78 -17.85
C HIS A 20 -19.61 29.48 -18.63
N ASN A 21 -19.10 28.81 -19.69
CA ASN A 21 -18.31 29.42 -20.76
C ASN A 21 -16.89 29.94 -20.38
N ASP A 22 -16.03 29.07 -19.84
CA ASP A 22 -14.59 29.35 -19.77
C ASP A 22 -13.80 28.73 -20.92
N ASN A 23 -12.92 29.51 -21.55
CA ASN A 23 -12.09 29.07 -22.68
C ASN A 23 -10.69 28.60 -22.22
N ARG A 24 -10.36 28.78 -20.93
CA ARG A 24 -9.05 28.44 -20.36
C ARG A 24 -9.02 26.99 -19.89
N LEU A 25 -8.34 26.12 -20.65
CA LEU A 25 -8.23 24.68 -20.34
C LEU A 25 -7.66 24.38 -18.94
N GLY A 26 -6.73 25.20 -18.44
CA GLY A 26 -6.16 25.01 -17.09
C GLY A 26 -7.18 25.22 -15.96
N TRP A 27 -8.02 26.25 -16.07
CA TRP A 27 -9.07 26.55 -15.08
C TRP A 27 -10.23 25.55 -15.18
N ILE A 28 -10.55 25.13 -16.40
CA ILE A 28 -11.40 23.97 -16.68
C ILE A 28 -10.89 22.75 -15.90
N LEU A 29 -9.65 22.32 -16.13
CA LEU A 29 -9.11 21.10 -15.51
C LEU A 29 -9.09 21.22 -13.98
N ARG A 30 -8.67 22.37 -13.44
CA ARG A 30 -8.70 22.67 -12.01
C ARG A 30 -10.11 22.51 -11.45
N GLY A 31 -11.12 23.14 -12.05
CA GLY A 31 -12.50 23.11 -11.56
C GLY A 31 -13.22 21.76 -11.70
N ALA A 32 -12.79 20.88 -12.62
CA ALA A 32 -13.40 19.56 -12.78
C ALA A 32 -12.72 18.44 -11.99
N VAL A 33 -11.42 18.58 -11.68
CA VAL A 33 -10.64 17.49 -11.07
C VAL A 33 -10.09 17.91 -9.72
N TYR A 34 -9.44 19.08 -9.66
CA TYR A 34 -8.70 19.51 -8.47
C TYR A 34 -9.62 20.05 -7.37
N GLU A 35 -10.57 20.92 -7.71
CA GLU A 35 -11.53 21.49 -6.74
C GLU A 35 -12.44 20.41 -6.11
N PRO A 36 -13.07 19.49 -6.87
CA PRO A 36 -13.86 18.41 -6.27
C PRO A 36 -13.01 17.46 -5.41
N TYR A 37 -11.75 17.23 -5.77
CA TYR A 37 -10.81 16.45 -4.95
C TYR A 37 -10.57 17.11 -3.59
N LEU A 38 -10.27 18.41 -3.56
CA LEU A 38 -10.09 19.17 -2.32
C LEU A 38 -11.34 19.19 -1.44
N ILE A 39 -12.52 19.30 -2.05
CA ILE A 39 -13.82 19.22 -1.36
C ILE A 39 -14.00 17.89 -0.64
N ILE A 40 -13.56 16.76 -1.21
CA ILE A 40 -13.62 15.45 -0.54
C ILE A 40 -12.78 15.44 0.75
N PHE A 41 -11.65 16.15 0.77
CA PHE A 41 -10.78 16.29 1.95
C PHE A 41 -11.22 17.39 2.92
N GLY A 42 -12.31 18.09 2.63
CA GLY A 42 -12.90 19.10 3.52
C GLY A 42 -12.46 20.54 3.27
N ASP A 43 -11.84 20.83 2.12
CA ASP A 43 -11.54 22.20 1.70
C ASP A 43 -12.68 22.73 0.81
N PHE A 44 -13.45 23.70 1.32
CA PHE A 44 -14.66 24.20 0.69
C PHE A 44 -14.40 25.54 -0.01
N PRO A 45 -14.84 25.71 -1.26
CA PRO A 45 -14.62 26.96 -1.96
C PRO A 45 -15.52 28.08 -1.43
N LYS A 46 -14.95 29.29 -1.33
CA LYS A 46 -15.55 30.49 -0.73
C LYS A 46 -16.83 30.99 -1.40
N TYR A 47 -17.16 30.53 -2.61
CA TYR A 47 -18.41 30.91 -3.28
C TYR A 47 -19.66 30.17 -2.77
N ILE A 48 -19.48 29.14 -1.94
CA ILE A 48 -20.59 28.37 -1.34
C ILE A 48 -21.04 29.00 -0.01
N ASP A 49 -20.14 29.73 0.66
CA ASP A 49 -20.41 30.38 1.94
C ASP A 49 -20.70 31.88 1.77
N LYS A 50 -21.94 32.28 2.07
CA LYS A 50 -22.38 33.68 2.04
C LYS A 50 -21.59 34.62 2.95
N THR A 51 -20.99 34.09 4.02
CA THR A 51 -20.29 34.92 5.02
C THR A 51 -18.85 35.26 4.61
N ASP A 52 -18.25 34.49 3.69
CA ASP A 52 -16.88 34.67 3.19
C ASP A 52 -16.82 34.94 1.67
N PHE A 53 -17.97 35.13 1.02
CA PHE A 53 -18.02 35.46 -0.40
C PHE A 53 -17.67 36.92 -0.66
N ASP A 54 -16.47 37.16 -1.17
CA ASP A 54 -16.04 38.46 -1.69
C ASP A 54 -16.12 38.47 -3.23
N ILE A 55 -16.90 39.40 -3.79
CA ILE A 55 -17.04 39.58 -5.24
C ILE A 55 -15.71 39.96 -5.92
N ASN A 56 -14.74 40.50 -5.16
CA ASN A 56 -13.40 40.82 -5.66
C ASN A 56 -12.49 39.58 -5.81
N SER A 57 -12.91 38.43 -5.26
CA SER A 57 -12.17 37.16 -5.36
C SER A 57 -12.33 36.46 -6.72
N CYS A 58 -13.31 36.87 -7.52
CA CYS A 58 -13.61 36.29 -8.82
C CYS A 58 -13.71 37.37 -9.92
N THR A 59 -13.60 36.97 -11.20
CA THR A 59 -13.70 37.91 -12.34
C THR A 59 -14.84 37.51 -13.27
N ILE A 60 -15.74 38.44 -13.57
CA ILE A 60 -16.95 38.18 -14.41
C ILE A 60 -16.56 37.73 -15.83
N ASN A 61 -15.58 38.40 -16.46
CA ASN A 61 -15.14 38.08 -17.83
C ASN A 61 -13.82 37.28 -17.89
N GLY A 62 -13.24 36.90 -16.76
CA GLY A 62 -11.91 36.26 -16.72
C GLY A 62 -10.75 37.16 -17.15
N SER A 63 -10.88 38.47 -16.95
CA SER A 63 -9.87 39.49 -17.28
C SER A 63 -8.52 39.26 -16.57
N ASP A 64 -8.55 38.74 -15.34
CA ASP A 64 -7.36 38.41 -14.55
C ASP A 64 -6.97 36.92 -14.78
N PRO A 65 -5.70 36.59 -15.11
CA PRO A 65 -5.23 35.21 -15.23
C PRO A 65 -5.18 34.43 -13.90
N LEU A 66 -5.10 35.12 -12.76
CA LEU A 66 -4.89 34.50 -11.44
C LEU A 66 -6.21 34.19 -10.70
N LYS A 67 -7.31 34.84 -11.09
CA LYS A 67 -8.61 34.70 -10.42
C LYS A 67 -9.57 33.78 -11.19
N PRO A 68 -10.40 32.99 -10.49
CA PRO A 68 -11.45 32.18 -11.12
C PRO A 68 -12.57 33.07 -11.69
N LYS A 69 -13.34 32.51 -12.63
CA LYS A 69 -14.59 33.13 -13.09
C LYS A 69 -15.69 33.02 -12.03
N CYS A 70 -16.47 34.09 -11.89
CA CYS A 70 -17.63 34.07 -11.00
C CYS A 70 -18.72 33.10 -11.53
N PRO A 71 -19.55 32.50 -10.65
CA PRO A 71 -20.70 31.72 -11.08
C PRO A 71 -21.71 32.61 -11.84
N VAL A 72 -22.60 32.00 -12.62
CA VAL A 72 -23.65 32.73 -13.34
C VAL A 72 -24.48 33.54 -12.34
N LEU A 73 -24.50 34.86 -12.49
CA LEU A 73 -25.24 35.78 -11.63
C LEU A 73 -26.53 36.26 -12.33
N ASN A 74 -27.60 36.41 -11.56
CA ASN A 74 -28.86 37.04 -12.00
C ASN A 74 -28.74 38.58 -12.01
N GLU A 75 -29.77 39.28 -12.50
CA GLU A 75 -29.84 40.75 -12.58
C GLU A 75 -29.57 41.47 -11.24
N SER A 76 -29.78 40.78 -10.11
CA SER A 76 -29.51 41.24 -8.75
C SER A 76 -28.10 40.94 -8.22
N GLN A 77 -27.15 40.55 -9.07
CA GLN A 77 -25.77 40.16 -8.69
C GLN A 77 -25.70 39.01 -7.66
N THR A 78 -26.68 38.11 -7.68
CA THR A 78 -26.72 36.88 -6.87
C THR A 78 -26.59 35.65 -7.76
N PRO A 79 -26.03 34.52 -7.27
CA PRO A 79 -25.90 33.31 -8.08
C PRO A 79 -27.28 32.84 -8.59
N ALA A 80 -27.33 32.39 -9.85
CA ALA A 80 -28.55 31.96 -10.52
C ALA A 80 -29.19 30.70 -9.90
N PHE A 81 -28.38 29.90 -9.20
CA PHE A 81 -28.82 28.69 -8.52
C PHE A 81 -29.04 28.95 -7.02
N PRO A 82 -30.11 28.41 -6.42
CA PRO A 82 -30.34 28.53 -4.98
C PRO A 82 -29.23 27.85 -4.17
N GLU A 83 -28.75 28.53 -3.13
CA GLU A 83 -27.67 28.02 -2.27
C GLU A 83 -28.08 26.77 -1.48
N TRP A 84 -29.29 26.75 -0.94
CA TRP A 84 -29.80 25.60 -0.18
C TRP A 84 -29.76 24.31 -1.03
N LEU A 85 -30.03 24.43 -2.34
CA LEU A 85 -29.92 23.32 -3.28
C LEU A 85 -28.46 22.91 -3.48
N THR A 86 -27.55 23.87 -3.62
CA THR A 86 -26.11 23.62 -3.77
C THR A 86 -25.52 22.93 -2.54
N ILE A 87 -25.91 23.35 -1.33
CA ILE A 87 -25.50 22.75 -0.06
C ILE A 87 -26.04 21.32 0.05
N ILE A 88 -27.32 21.08 -0.25
CA ILE A 88 -27.90 19.72 -0.21
C ILE A 88 -27.17 18.79 -1.18
N MET A 89 -26.90 19.25 -2.41
CA MET A 89 -26.17 18.46 -3.41
C MET A 89 -24.72 18.17 -2.96
N LEU A 90 -24.05 19.13 -2.34
CA LEU A 90 -22.72 18.95 -1.75
C LEU A 90 -22.74 17.92 -0.62
N CYS A 91 -23.72 17.97 0.28
CA CYS A 91 -23.87 17.00 1.36
C CYS A 91 -24.10 15.57 0.83
N VAL A 92 -24.96 15.42 -0.17
CA VAL A 92 -25.21 14.12 -0.82
C VAL A 92 -23.95 13.62 -1.53
N TYR A 93 -23.22 14.50 -2.21
CA TYR A 93 -21.94 14.19 -2.84
C TYR A 93 -20.90 13.70 -1.84
N LEU A 94 -20.70 14.41 -0.73
CA LEU A 94 -19.77 14.02 0.33
C LEU A 94 -20.18 12.72 1.00
N LEU A 95 -21.48 12.51 1.22
CA LEU A 95 -22.00 11.27 1.80
C LEU A 95 -21.64 10.08 0.90
N PHE A 96 -21.91 10.17 -0.40
CA PHE A 96 -21.57 9.08 -1.32
C PHE A 96 -20.07 8.92 -1.53
N ALA A 97 -19.32 10.01 -1.70
CA ALA A 97 -17.87 9.94 -1.87
C ALA A 97 -17.21 9.32 -0.64
N ASN A 98 -17.53 9.79 0.57
CA ASN A 98 -16.91 9.29 1.80
C ASN A 98 -17.38 7.88 2.15
N ILE A 99 -18.68 7.57 2.03
CA ILE A 99 -19.18 6.22 2.33
C ILE A 99 -18.71 5.21 1.28
N LEU A 100 -18.72 5.53 -0.02
CA LEU A 100 -18.32 4.55 -1.04
C LEU A 100 -16.79 4.40 -1.14
N LEU A 101 -16.04 5.51 -1.15
CA LEU A 101 -14.59 5.45 -1.33
C LEU A 101 -13.89 4.89 -0.09
N LEU A 102 -14.22 5.38 1.12
CA LEU A 102 -13.53 4.92 2.33
C LEU A 102 -13.91 3.47 2.66
N ASN A 103 -15.19 3.09 2.58
CA ASN A 103 -15.57 1.71 2.90
C ASN A 103 -14.99 0.71 1.90
N LEU A 104 -14.93 1.06 0.60
CA LEU A 104 -14.29 0.19 -0.40
C LEU A 104 -12.76 0.14 -0.21
N LEU A 105 -12.12 1.27 0.06
CA LEU A 105 -10.67 1.33 0.29
C LEU A 105 -10.27 0.51 1.52
N ILE A 106 -11.01 0.67 2.62
CA ILE A 106 -10.81 -0.11 3.85
C ILE A 106 -11.02 -1.60 3.55
N ALA A 107 -12.04 -1.97 2.78
CA ALA A 107 -12.29 -3.37 2.41
C ALA A 107 -11.13 -3.98 1.59
N ILE A 108 -10.58 -3.24 0.62
CA ILE A 108 -9.44 -3.69 -0.19
C ILE A 108 -8.17 -3.81 0.67
N PHE A 109 -7.90 -2.83 1.53
CA PHE A 109 -6.78 -2.91 2.46
C PHE A 109 -6.91 -4.08 3.44
N ASN A 110 -8.11 -4.32 3.98
CA ASN A 110 -8.34 -5.47 4.85
C ASN A 110 -8.17 -6.80 4.10
N PHE A 111 -8.68 -6.91 2.87
CA PHE A 111 -8.51 -8.10 2.04
C PHE A 111 -7.02 -8.39 1.77
N THR A 112 -6.29 -7.39 1.28
CA THR A 112 -4.86 -7.53 0.99
C THR A 112 -4.03 -7.77 2.25
N PHE A 113 -4.39 -7.14 3.37
CA PHE A 113 -3.74 -7.38 4.66
C PHE A 113 -3.93 -8.82 5.11
N GLN A 114 -5.15 -9.36 5.04
CA GLN A 114 -5.42 -10.77 5.37
C GLN A 114 -4.63 -11.73 4.46
N GLU A 115 -4.63 -11.48 3.14
CA GLU A 115 -3.90 -12.31 2.18
C GLU A 115 -2.37 -12.32 2.42
N VAL A 116 -1.80 -11.17 2.79
CA VAL A 116 -0.35 -11.02 3.04
C VAL A 116 0.04 -11.53 4.43
N GLN A 117 -0.82 -11.37 5.44
CA GLN A 117 -0.52 -11.75 6.82
C GLN A 117 -0.25 -13.25 6.97
N ASP A 118 -0.99 -14.10 6.25
CA ASP A 118 -0.85 -15.57 6.31
C ASP A 118 0.56 -16.07 5.95
N ASN A 119 1.32 -15.29 5.16
CA ASN A 119 2.68 -15.64 4.74
C ASN A 119 3.77 -14.70 5.27
N THR A 120 3.41 -13.66 6.03
CA THR A 120 4.35 -12.63 6.48
C THR A 120 5.45 -13.21 7.37
N ASP A 121 5.10 -14.13 8.27
CA ASP A 121 6.07 -14.79 9.16
C ASP A 121 7.14 -15.57 8.39
N ARG A 122 6.75 -16.26 7.31
CA ARG A 122 7.68 -17.01 6.47
C ARG A 122 8.60 -16.08 5.69
N ILE A 123 8.04 -15.02 5.12
CA ILE A 123 8.81 -14.02 4.37
C ILE A 123 9.79 -13.31 5.30
N TRP A 124 9.36 -12.90 6.49
CA TRP A 124 10.23 -12.26 7.47
C TRP A 124 11.37 -13.18 7.91
N LYS A 125 11.10 -14.45 8.20
CA LYS A 125 12.13 -15.45 8.54
C LYS A 125 13.14 -15.62 7.41
N PHE A 126 12.69 -15.65 6.16
CA PHE A 126 13.57 -15.75 4.99
C PHE A 126 14.44 -14.50 4.82
N GLN A 127 13.83 -13.31 4.85
CA GLN A 127 14.54 -12.03 4.75
C GLN A 127 15.54 -11.84 5.89
N ARG A 128 15.19 -12.24 7.11
CA ARG A 128 16.08 -12.18 8.27
C ARG A 128 17.32 -13.04 8.07
N TYR A 129 17.18 -14.24 7.53
CA TYR A 129 18.33 -15.11 7.26
C TYR A 129 19.29 -14.45 6.25
N GLU A 130 18.78 -13.94 5.12
CA GLU A 130 19.59 -13.26 4.12
C GLU A 130 20.31 -12.04 4.71
N LEU A 131 19.61 -11.26 5.54
CA LEU A 131 20.19 -10.10 6.22
C LEU A 131 21.34 -10.51 7.15
N ILE A 132 21.14 -11.53 8.00
CA ILE A 132 22.16 -12.01 8.94
C ILE A 132 23.40 -12.52 8.18
N LYS A 133 23.18 -13.30 7.11
CA LYS A 133 24.25 -13.82 6.25
C LYS A 133 25.05 -12.69 5.62
N GLU A 134 24.38 -11.65 5.13
CA GLU A 134 25.03 -10.48 4.54
C GLU A 134 25.86 -9.71 5.58
N TYR A 135 25.29 -9.37 6.75
CA TYR A 135 26.02 -8.65 7.81
C TYR A 135 27.22 -9.43 8.34
N HIS A 136 27.10 -10.76 8.48
CA HIS A 136 28.23 -11.59 8.91
C HIS A 136 29.36 -11.62 7.86
N SER A 137 29.05 -11.45 6.58
CA SER A 137 30.04 -11.42 5.50
C SER A 137 30.74 -10.07 5.30
N ARG A 138 30.23 -8.99 5.91
CA ARG A 138 30.80 -7.64 5.76
C ARG A 138 31.90 -7.40 6.81
N PRO A 139 32.97 -6.65 6.48
CA PRO A 139 33.95 -6.23 7.48
C PRO A 139 33.27 -5.36 8.54
N ALA A 140 33.61 -5.55 9.83
CA ALA A 140 32.98 -4.89 10.97
C ALA A 140 33.21 -3.37 11.07
N ALA A 141 33.86 -2.76 10.06
CA ALA A 141 34.10 -1.33 10.02
C ALA A 141 32.79 -0.58 9.66
N PRO A 142 32.47 0.53 10.34
CA PRO A 142 31.30 1.31 9.99
C PRO A 142 31.47 1.95 8.60
N PRO A 143 30.38 2.38 7.93
CA PRO A 143 30.39 2.89 6.56
C PRO A 143 31.52 3.88 6.21
N PRO A 144 31.90 4.88 7.03
CA PRO A 144 32.98 5.80 6.69
C PRO A 144 34.38 5.15 6.61
N PHE A 145 34.62 4.04 7.32
CA PHE A 145 35.94 3.37 7.36
C PHE A 145 35.98 2.07 6.53
N ILE A 146 34.92 1.75 5.80
CA ILE A 146 34.81 0.49 5.06
C ILE A 146 35.86 0.36 3.95
N LEU A 147 36.23 1.48 3.30
CA LEU A 147 37.25 1.53 2.25
C LEU A 147 38.63 1.09 2.76
N LEU A 148 39.02 1.55 3.95
CA LEU A 148 40.28 1.16 4.58
C LEU A 148 40.29 -0.33 4.94
N SER A 149 39.15 -0.85 5.40
CA SER A 149 39.02 -2.28 5.73
C SER A 149 39.14 -3.18 4.49
N HIS A 150 38.54 -2.78 3.36
CA HIS A 150 38.68 -3.50 2.10
C HIS A 150 40.10 -3.40 1.53
N LEU A 151 40.77 -2.24 1.64
CA LEU A 151 42.16 -2.07 1.23
C LEU A 151 43.09 -2.99 2.04
N TYR A 152 42.90 -3.07 3.36
CA TYR A 152 43.67 -3.98 4.22
C TYR A 152 43.45 -5.46 3.84
N LEU A 153 42.20 -5.87 3.62
CA LEU A 153 41.88 -7.24 3.19
C LEU A 153 42.48 -7.55 1.82
N PHE A 154 42.45 -6.61 0.88
CA PHE A 154 43.05 -6.74 -0.45
C PHE A 154 44.57 -6.93 -0.38
N ILE A 155 45.27 -6.07 0.39
CA ILE A 155 46.71 -6.20 0.62
C ILE A 155 47.03 -7.55 1.28
N ARG A 156 46.27 -7.96 2.30
CA ARG A 156 46.46 -9.24 2.99
C ARG A 156 46.30 -10.45 2.06
N ASN A 157 45.32 -10.40 1.16
CA ASN A 157 45.02 -11.54 0.29
C ASN A 157 45.99 -11.63 -0.90
N ILE A 158 46.35 -10.50 -1.52
CA ILE A 158 47.21 -10.46 -2.71
C ILE A 158 48.70 -10.39 -2.37
N VAL A 159 49.10 -9.54 -1.42
CA VAL A 159 50.52 -9.29 -1.12
C VAL A 159 51.05 -10.35 -0.15
N LEU A 160 50.24 -10.74 0.85
CA LEU A 160 50.64 -11.77 1.82
C LEU A 160 50.18 -13.19 1.45
N CYS A 161 49.53 -13.38 0.29
CA CYS A 161 49.01 -14.67 -0.21
C CYS A 161 48.24 -15.48 0.85
N ARG A 162 47.59 -14.81 1.80
CA ARG A 162 46.83 -15.50 2.85
C ARG A 162 45.45 -15.85 2.33
N PRO A 163 44.94 -17.06 2.62
CA PRO A 163 43.60 -17.44 2.19
C PRO A 163 42.55 -16.49 2.78
N PRO A 164 41.43 -16.29 2.09
CA PRO A 164 40.31 -15.52 2.62
C PRO A 164 39.84 -16.15 3.94
N VAL A 165 39.37 -15.30 4.86
CA VAL A 165 38.77 -15.79 6.11
C VAL A 165 37.52 -16.57 5.72
N ARG A 166 37.59 -17.90 5.82
CA ARG A 166 36.44 -18.78 5.63
C ARG A 166 35.53 -18.62 6.86
N TYR A 167 34.32 -18.14 6.64
CA TYR A 167 33.31 -18.02 7.70
C TYR A 167 32.98 -19.41 8.25
N ARG A 168 33.46 -19.71 9.47
CA ARG A 168 33.28 -21.03 10.11
C ARG A 168 31.84 -21.25 10.59
N GLU A 169 31.15 -20.18 10.99
CA GLU A 169 29.83 -20.30 11.63
C GLU A 169 28.74 -20.91 10.74
N PHE A 170 28.78 -20.68 9.42
CA PHE A 170 27.83 -21.29 8.47
C PHE A 170 28.33 -22.57 7.81
N LYS A 171 29.62 -22.88 7.88
CA LYS A 171 30.22 -24.06 7.24
C LYS A 171 31.26 -24.67 8.16
N ASN A 172 30.83 -25.71 8.86
CA ASN A 172 31.69 -26.58 9.65
C ASN A 172 31.94 -27.89 8.90
N GLU A 173 33.20 -28.32 8.90
CA GLU A 173 33.60 -29.64 8.41
C GLU A 173 33.67 -30.58 9.61
N LEU A 174 32.89 -31.66 9.58
CA LEU A 174 32.83 -32.66 10.66
C LEU A 174 33.81 -33.81 10.39
N SER A 175 34.22 -34.50 11.45
CA SER A 175 34.96 -35.75 11.30
C SER A 175 34.06 -36.84 10.73
N GLN A 176 34.65 -37.78 9.98
CA GLN A 176 33.91 -38.90 9.36
C GLN A 176 33.13 -39.73 10.39
N GLY A 177 33.65 -39.87 11.62
CA GLY A 177 32.96 -40.59 12.70
C GLY A 177 31.73 -39.84 13.23
N GLU A 178 31.86 -38.53 13.45
CA GLU A 178 30.76 -37.68 13.94
C GLU A 178 29.64 -37.56 12.90
N GLU A 179 30.01 -37.48 11.62
CA GLU A 179 29.04 -37.46 10.51
C GLU A 179 28.22 -38.75 10.45
N GLN A 180 28.87 -39.91 10.59
CA GLN A 180 28.18 -41.21 10.62
C GLN A 180 27.22 -41.33 11.81
N GLU A 181 27.64 -40.88 12.99
CA GLU A 181 26.79 -40.89 14.18
C GLU A 181 25.56 -39.98 13.99
N LEU A 182 25.75 -38.75 13.50
CA LEU A 182 24.65 -37.80 13.24
C LEU A 182 23.67 -38.33 12.20
N LEU A 183 24.14 -38.91 11.10
CA LEU A 183 23.29 -39.51 10.08
C LEU A 183 22.51 -40.71 10.63
N SER A 184 23.14 -41.54 11.47
CA SER A 184 22.47 -42.66 12.14
C SER A 184 21.35 -42.14 13.06
N TRP A 185 21.61 -41.09 13.84
CA TRP A 185 20.62 -40.46 14.71
C TRP A 185 19.47 -39.84 13.92
N GLU A 186 19.77 -39.12 12.84
CA GLU A 186 18.76 -38.52 11.94
C GLU A 186 17.84 -39.59 11.36
N SER A 187 18.40 -40.71 10.89
CA SER A 187 17.61 -41.81 10.31
C SER A 187 16.64 -42.42 11.31
N VAL A 188 17.09 -42.70 12.54
CA VAL A 188 16.23 -43.20 13.63
C VAL A 188 15.12 -42.21 13.95
N MET A 189 15.43 -40.92 14.01
CA MET A 189 14.45 -39.89 14.38
C MET A 189 13.42 -39.65 13.27
N LYS A 190 13.86 -39.73 12.00
CA LYS A 190 12.98 -39.73 10.83
C LYS A 190 12.01 -40.91 10.87
N ASP A 191 12.49 -42.12 11.14
CA ASP A 191 11.64 -43.31 11.20
C ASP A 191 10.61 -43.20 12.34
N LYS A 192 11.04 -42.71 13.51
CA LYS A 192 10.14 -42.43 14.64
C LYS A 192 9.04 -41.43 14.25
N TYR A 193 9.41 -40.33 13.61
CA TYR A 193 8.45 -39.31 13.15
C TYR A 193 7.46 -39.89 12.12
N LEU A 194 7.94 -40.63 11.13
CA LEU A 194 7.09 -41.25 10.11
C LEU A 194 6.11 -42.25 10.72
N MET A 195 6.54 -43.03 11.71
CA MET A 195 5.67 -43.96 12.43
C MET A 195 4.61 -43.22 13.25
N SER A 196 4.98 -42.16 13.99
CA SER A 196 3.99 -41.37 14.74
C SER A 196 2.96 -40.72 13.82
N THR A 197 3.38 -40.15 12.69
CA THR A 197 2.45 -39.53 11.73
C THR A 197 1.53 -40.56 11.08
N LYS A 198 2.04 -41.75 10.74
CA LYS A 198 1.20 -42.85 10.22
C LYS A 198 0.16 -43.30 11.25
N GLN A 199 0.55 -43.39 12.52
CA GLN A 199 -0.32 -43.77 13.62
C GLN A 199 -1.41 -42.71 13.87
N GLU A 200 -1.08 -41.43 13.88
CA GLU A 200 -2.07 -40.34 13.98
C GLU A 200 -3.06 -40.39 12.82
N GLN A 201 -2.58 -40.59 11.60
CA GLN A 201 -3.45 -40.69 10.43
C GLN A 201 -4.33 -41.95 10.45
N SER A 202 -3.84 -43.10 10.92
CA SER A 202 -4.69 -44.31 11.06
C SER A 202 -5.72 -44.17 12.18
N GLN A 203 -5.43 -43.40 13.22
CA GLN A 203 -6.37 -43.08 14.28
C GLN A 203 -7.40 -42.01 13.87
N SER A 204 -7.12 -41.24 12.81
CA SER A 204 -8.07 -40.25 12.26
C SER A 204 -9.41 -40.89 11.90
N MET A 205 -10.48 -40.22 12.28
CA MET A 205 -11.85 -40.66 12.04
C MET A 205 -12.11 -40.90 10.55
N GLU A 206 -11.56 -40.07 9.67
CA GLU A 206 -11.68 -40.22 8.21
C GLU A 206 -11.15 -41.57 7.72
N ARG A 207 -9.93 -41.96 8.14
CA ARG A 207 -9.37 -43.27 7.77
C ARG A 207 -10.17 -44.41 8.38
N ARG A 208 -10.58 -44.28 9.64
CA ARG A 208 -11.39 -45.32 10.29
C ARG A 208 -12.74 -45.52 9.58
N ILE A 209 -13.38 -44.45 9.08
CA ILE A 209 -14.61 -44.55 8.30
C ILE A 209 -14.34 -45.30 6.98
N VAL A 210 -13.27 -44.95 6.26
CA VAL A 210 -12.88 -45.65 5.02
C VAL A 210 -12.62 -47.14 5.29
N ASP A 211 -11.83 -47.46 6.32
CA ASP A 211 -11.50 -48.83 6.69
C ASP A 211 -12.74 -49.64 7.09
N THR A 212 -13.74 -49.00 7.72
CA THR A 212 -15.00 -49.66 8.11
C THR A 212 -15.94 -49.83 6.91
N ALA A 213 -15.89 -48.94 5.92
CA ALA A 213 -16.70 -49.03 4.69
C ALA A 213 -16.15 -50.07 3.70
N GLN A 214 -14.85 -50.38 3.78
CA GLN A 214 -14.17 -51.35 2.91
C GLN A 214 -14.20 -52.79 3.46
N LYS A 215 -14.70 -52.97 4.69
CA LYS A 215 -14.79 -54.22 5.42
C LYS A 215 -16.21 -54.78 5.41
#